data_AF-A0AAD5RE85-F1
#
_entry.id   AF-A0AAD5RE85-F1
#
_cell.length_a   1.000
_cell.length_b   1.000
_cell.length_c   1.000
_cell.angle_alpha   90.00
_cell.angle_beta   90.00
_cell.angle_gamma   90.00
#
_symmetry.space_group_name_H-M   'P 1'
#
loop_
_entity.id
_entity.type
_entity.pdbx_description
1 polymer ?
#
loop_
_entity_poly.entity_id
_entity_poly.type
_entity_poly.pdbx_seq_one_letter_code
_entity_poly.pdbx_strand_id
1 'polypeptide(L)'
;MLDDQLNERINYEEKASKLQDILNECNDKLRNRSEVPIPIANIIKEVEDLSSLLVRLDAIPQEDLSSCIELTGDIDIVKGQVKEQLSTLRRTLNDEENARERQNELRNKLLAIGDGLRSVGFENPESAQKLVDSLGAELQKLRENADTCHQFAISFSPIVSHDDLDETFPEQIECLQKECEEKRKVIEQSIELNRITPEVLQISESLQQQSDEIPKNLYEQQSVLVDLENKKQRLEDLLQTIPEGDATEELRKRSAWELSKLKDLLRSVGDSIADKIATLGAFNAARKDTEDQLLLITSPENDRKNT
;
A
#
# COMPACT_ATOMS: atom_id res chain seq x y z
N MET A 1 9.64 -45.38 -78.05
CA MET A 1 10.77 -46.01 -77.32
C MET A 1 11.86 -45.02 -76.93
N LEU A 2 12.48 -44.27 -77.87
CA LEU A 2 13.40 -43.17 -77.48
C LEU A 2 12.65 -41.96 -76.91
N ASP A 3 11.50 -41.59 -77.48
CA ASP A 3 10.69 -40.46 -77.01
C ASP A 3 10.15 -40.69 -75.59
N ASP A 4 9.78 -41.93 -75.25
CA ASP A 4 9.27 -42.28 -73.91
C ASP A 4 10.37 -42.16 -72.83
N GLN A 5 11.60 -42.59 -73.15
CA GLN A 5 12.77 -42.45 -72.25
C GLN A 5 13.22 -41.00 -72.11
N LEU A 6 13.11 -40.20 -73.17
CA LEU A 6 13.38 -38.76 -73.11
C LEU A 6 12.37 -38.04 -72.22
N ASN A 7 11.08 -38.41 -72.32
CA ASN A 7 10.00 -37.84 -71.51
C ASN A 7 10.12 -38.22 -70.02
N GLU A 8 10.49 -39.46 -69.72
CA GLU A 8 10.79 -39.90 -68.35
C GLU A 8 11.96 -39.13 -67.75
N ARG A 9 13.01 -38.87 -68.54
CA ARG A 9 14.20 -38.13 -68.09
C ARG A 9 13.90 -36.65 -67.83
N ILE A 10 13.13 -36.00 -68.71
CA ILE A 10 12.69 -34.60 -68.52
C ILE A 10 11.80 -34.49 -67.26
N ASN A 11 10.87 -35.43 -67.08
CA ASN A 11 9.99 -35.45 -65.91
C ASN A 11 10.77 -35.69 -64.60
N TYR A 12 11.79 -36.56 -64.64
CA TYR A 12 12.71 -36.76 -63.52
C TYR A 12 13.47 -35.47 -63.16
N GLU A 13 14.02 -34.78 -64.15
CA GLU A 13 14.81 -33.56 -63.96
C GLU A 13 13.96 -32.38 -63.44
N GLU A 14 12.72 -32.26 -63.89
CA GLU A 14 11.75 -31.29 -63.36
C GLU A 14 11.36 -31.60 -61.90
N LYS A 15 11.16 -32.88 -61.55
CA LYS A 15 10.86 -33.31 -60.18
C LYS A 15 12.04 -33.05 -59.24
N ALA A 16 13.25 -33.44 -59.66
CA ALA A 16 14.47 -33.21 -58.90
C ALA A 16 14.72 -31.71 -58.66
N SER A 17 14.47 -30.87 -59.66
CA SER A 17 14.59 -29.40 -59.54
C SER A 17 13.60 -28.83 -58.52
N LYS A 18 12.33 -29.25 -58.55
CA LYS A 18 11.32 -28.81 -57.56
C LYS A 18 11.67 -29.23 -56.15
N LEU A 19 12.18 -30.45 -55.96
CA LEU A 19 12.64 -30.95 -54.66
C LEU A 19 13.85 -30.16 -54.15
N GLN A 20 14.79 -29.84 -55.04
CA GLN A 20 15.95 -29.02 -54.71
C GLN A 20 15.58 -27.58 -54.34
N ASP A 21 14.60 -26.98 -55.02
CA ASP A 21 14.10 -25.64 -54.71
C ASP A 21 13.48 -25.58 -53.30
N ILE A 22 12.67 -26.58 -52.94
CA ILE A 22 12.09 -26.72 -51.60
C ILE A 22 13.21 -26.89 -50.55
N LEU A 23 14.23 -27.70 -50.86
CA LEU A 23 15.37 -27.92 -49.98
C LEU A 23 16.17 -26.63 -49.74
N ASN A 24 16.41 -25.86 -50.79
CA ASN A 24 17.09 -24.56 -50.71
C ASN A 24 16.26 -23.55 -49.91
N GLU A 25 14.94 -23.47 -50.13
CA GLU A 25 14.03 -22.59 -49.37
C GLU A 25 14.07 -22.91 -47.86
N CYS A 26 14.05 -24.20 -47.49
CA CYS A 26 14.17 -24.64 -46.10
C CYS A 26 15.56 -24.33 -45.51
N ASN A 27 16.64 -24.62 -46.24
CA ASN A 27 18.00 -24.36 -45.77
C ASN A 27 18.27 -22.86 -45.59
N ASP A 28 17.76 -22.01 -46.48
CA ASP A 28 17.88 -20.56 -46.34
C ASP A 28 17.15 -20.06 -45.09
N LYS A 29 15.95 -20.59 -44.80
CA LYS A 29 15.20 -20.25 -43.58
C LYS A 29 15.88 -20.74 -42.31
N LEU A 30 16.50 -21.92 -42.33
CA LEU A 30 17.27 -22.45 -41.20
C LEU A 30 18.57 -21.66 -40.96
N ARG A 31 19.22 -21.20 -42.03
CA ARG A 31 20.53 -20.50 -41.98
C ARG A 31 20.41 -19.00 -41.67
N ASN A 32 19.30 -18.36 -42.05
CA ASN A 32 19.09 -16.93 -41.84
C ASN A 32 18.66 -16.55 -40.42
N ARG A 33 18.68 -17.50 -39.47
CA ARG A 33 18.35 -17.20 -38.08
C ARG A 33 19.45 -16.31 -37.49
N SER A 34 19.08 -15.06 -37.25
CA SER A 34 19.91 -14.06 -36.60
C SER A 34 20.45 -14.59 -35.27
N GLU A 35 21.76 -14.43 -35.02
CA GLU A 35 22.38 -14.68 -33.71
C GLU A 35 21.92 -13.67 -32.63
N VAL A 36 21.21 -12.62 -33.05
CA VAL A 36 20.68 -11.56 -32.19
C VAL A 36 19.22 -11.87 -31.82
N PRO A 37 18.82 -11.66 -30.55
CA PRO A 37 17.42 -11.78 -30.12
C PRO A 37 16.52 -10.84 -30.91
N ILE A 38 15.36 -11.35 -31.33
CA ILE A 38 14.40 -10.60 -32.15
C ILE A 38 13.07 -10.41 -31.41
N PRO A 39 12.26 -9.39 -31.77
CA PRO A 39 10.94 -9.19 -31.15
C PRO A 39 10.04 -10.43 -31.31
N ILE A 40 9.20 -10.70 -30.30
CA ILE A 40 8.30 -11.86 -30.27
C ILE A 40 7.41 -11.96 -31.53
N ALA A 41 6.96 -10.83 -32.07
CA ALA A 41 6.15 -10.79 -33.30
C ALA A 41 6.83 -11.42 -34.51
N ASN A 42 8.17 -11.29 -34.61
CA ASN A 42 8.93 -11.89 -35.69
C ASN A 42 9.09 -13.41 -35.49
N ILE A 43 9.20 -13.86 -34.24
CA ILE A 43 9.27 -15.30 -33.90
C ILE A 43 7.95 -16.00 -34.23
N ILE A 44 6.81 -15.35 -33.95
CA ILE A 44 5.49 -15.86 -34.33
C ILE A 44 5.44 -16.11 -35.85
N LYS A 45 5.92 -15.14 -36.63
CA LYS A 45 6.00 -15.26 -38.08
C LYS A 45 6.97 -16.36 -38.52
N GLU A 46 8.12 -16.52 -37.86
CA GLU A 46 9.06 -17.62 -38.16
C GLU A 46 8.44 -18.99 -37.88
N VAL A 47 7.67 -19.14 -36.79
CA VAL A 47 6.96 -20.37 -36.49
C VAL A 47 5.88 -20.66 -37.55
N GLU A 48 5.18 -19.64 -38.04
CA GLU A 48 4.19 -19.77 -39.10
C GLU A 48 4.85 -20.16 -40.44
N ASP A 49 5.91 -19.47 -40.84
CA ASP A 49 6.70 -19.75 -42.04
C ASP A 49 7.24 -21.19 -42.02
N LEU A 50 7.90 -21.61 -40.93
CA LEU A 50 8.46 -22.97 -40.80
C LEU A 50 7.37 -24.04 -40.75
N SER A 51 6.22 -23.74 -40.13
CA SER A 51 5.07 -24.66 -40.12
C SER A 51 4.51 -24.84 -41.53
N SER A 52 4.43 -23.77 -42.32
CA SER A 52 3.99 -23.84 -43.72
C SER A 52 4.95 -24.66 -44.59
N LEU A 53 6.27 -24.53 -44.37
CA LEU A 53 7.29 -25.31 -45.05
C LEU A 53 7.22 -26.79 -44.67
N LEU A 54 6.99 -27.10 -43.39
CA LEU A 54 6.80 -28.47 -42.94
C LEU A 54 5.59 -29.13 -43.62
N VAL A 55 4.48 -28.39 -43.77
CA VAL A 55 3.30 -28.89 -44.51
C VAL A 55 3.63 -29.13 -45.98
N ARG A 56 4.41 -28.26 -46.62
CA ARG A 56 4.88 -28.48 -48.00
C ARG A 56 5.76 -29.73 -48.12
N LEU A 57 6.66 -29.96 -47.17
CA LEU A 57 7.51 -31.16 -47.10
C LEU A 57 6.70 -32.44 -46.85
N ASP A 58 5.64 -32.37 -46.04
CA ASP A 58 4.74 -33.50 -45.77
C ASP A 58 3.81 -33.81 -46.96
N ALA A 59 3.55 -32.83 -47.82
CA ALA A 59 2.70 -32.98 -49.00
C ALA A 59 3.42 -33.55 -50.25
N ILE A 60 4.74 -33.81 -50.17
CA ILE A 60 5.51 -34.37 -51.29
C ILE A 60 5.03 -35.82 -51.56
N PRO A 61 4.61 -36.15 -52.80
CA PRO A 61 4.20 -37.51 -53.15
C PRO A 61 5.33 -38.52 -52.96
N GLN A 62 5.01 -39.69 -52.39
CA GLN A 62 5.97 -40.79 -52.19
C GLN A 62 6.59 -41.29 -53.52
N GLU A 63 5.87 -41.14 -54.63
CA GLU A 63 6.32 -41.47 -55.98
C GLU A 63 7.48 -40.57 -56.45
N ASP A 64 7.47 -39.30 -56.04
CA ASP A 64 8.52 -38.33 -56.35
C ASP A 64 9.77 -38.57 -55.50
N LEU A 65 9.57 -38.95 -54.23
CA LEU A 65 10.65 -39.33 -53.30
C LEU A 65 11.34 -40.65 -53.70
N SER A 66 10.55 -41.64 -54.15
CA SER A 66 11.08 -42.95 -54.57
C SER A 66 11.94 -42.84 -55.83
N SER A 67 11.70 -41.83 -56.67
CA SER A 67 12.47 -41.57 -57.87
C SER A 67 13.83 -40.91 -57.54
N CYS A 68 13.89 -40.03 -56.54
CA CYS A 68 15.08 -39.23 -56.22
C CYS A 68 15.69 -39.57 -54.84
N ILE A 69 16.26 -40.77 -54.69
CA ILE A 69 16.71 -41.32 -53.39
C ILE A 69 17.71 -40.42 -52.63
N GLU A 70 18.67 -39.78 -53.32
CA GLU A 70 19.64 -38.87 -52.68
C GLU A 70 18.96 -37.63 -52.09
N LEU A 71 18.09 -36.98 -52.87
CA LEU A 71 17.29 -35.83 -52.42
C LEU A 71 16.30 -36.20 -51.32
N THR A 72 15.78 -37.43 -51.33
CA THR A 72 14.90 -37.94 -50.27
C THR A 72 15.62 -38.01 -48.91
N GLY A 73 16.89 -38.43 -48.90
CA GLY A 73 17.71 -38.41 -47.68
C GLY A 73 17.92 -37.00 -47.14
N ASP A 74 18.23 -36.05 -48.02
CA ASP A 74 18.42 -34.64 -47.63
C ASP A 74 17.10 -34.01 -47.16
N ILE A 75 15.97 -34.32 -47.80
CA ILE A 75 14.63 -33.89 -47.39
C ILE A 75 14.31 -34.40 -46.00
N ASP A 76 14.59 -35.67 -45.69
CA ASP A 76 14.34 -36.24 -44.37
C ASP A 76 15.21 -35.59 -43.28
N ILE A 77 16.48 -35.27 -43.59
CA ILE A 77 17.38 -34.54 -42.70
C ILE A 77 16.84 -33.12 -42.43
N VAL A 78 16.55 -32.36 -43.48
CA VAL A 78 16.03 -30.98 -43.37
C VAL A 78 14.68 -30.97 -42.65
N LYS A 79 13.81 -31.93 -42.94
CA LYS A 79 12.53 -32.11 -42.25
C LYS A 79 12.73 -32.37 -40.76
N GLY A 80 13.72 -33.19 -40.39
CA GLY A 80 14.12 -33.40 -39.00
C GLY A 80 14.55 -32.10 -38.32
N GLN A 81 15.42 -31.33 -38.98
CA GLN A 81 15.91 -30.03 -38.48
C GLN A 81 14.77 -29.00 -38.34
N VAL A 82 13.88 -28.89 -39.33
CA VAL A 82 12.70 -28.01 -39.27
C VAL A 82 11.79 -28.39 -38.11
N LYS A 83 11.55 -29.69 -37.87
CA LYS A 83 10.75 -30.16 -36.73
C LYS A 83 11.40 -29.84 -35.38
N GLU A 84 12.71 -30.04 -35.26
CA GLU A 84 13.46 -29.73 -34.05
C GLU A 84 13.44 -28.23 -33.74
N GLN A 85 13.69 -27.40 -34.75
CA GLN A 85 13.64 -25.94 -34.62
C GLN A 85 12.23 -25.46 -34.28
N LEU A 86 11.20 -25.96 -34.95
CA LEU A 86 9.80 -25.66 -34.62
C LEU A 86 9.46 -26.04 -33.18
N SER A 87 9.93 -27.19 -32.70
CA SER A 87 9.67 -27.61 -31.32
C SER A 87 10.32 -26.68 -30.30
N THR A 88 11.52 -26.19 -30.60
CA THR A 88 12.26 -25.24 -29.75
C THR A 88 11.59 -23.88 -29.76
N LEU A 89 11.29 -23.34 -30.94
CA LEU A 89 10.62 -22.06 -31.12
C LEU A 89 9.24 -22.03 -30.47
N ARG A 90 8.43 -23.09 -30.64
CA ARG A 90 7.10 -23.17 -30.02
C ARG A 90 7.18 -23.21 -28.50
N ARG A 91 8.18 -23.90 -27.93
CA ARG A 91 8.40 -23.93 -26.48
C ARG A 91 8.76 -22.54 -25.97
N THR A 92 9.77 -21.91 -26.58
CA THR A 92 10.19 -20.55 -26.20
C THR A 92 9.06 -19.55 -26.38
N LEU A 93 8.33 -19.60 -27.50
CA LEU A 93 7.20 -18.71 -27.76
C LEU A 93 6.13 -18.86 -26.67
N ASN A 94 5.76 -20.08 -26.31
CA ASN A 94 4.79 -20.32 -25.24
C ASN A 94 5.27 -19.74 -23.90
N ASP A 95 6.55 -19.93 -23.54
CA ASP A 95 7.08 -19.40 -22.28
C ASP A 95 7.07 -17.85 -22.26
N GLU A 96 7.37 -17.23 -23.39
CA GLU A 96 7.40 -15.79 -23.63
C GLU A 96 6.00 -15.14 -23.69
N GLU A 97 5.02 -15.82 -24.29
CA GLU A 97 3.62 -15.42 -24.29
C GLU A 97 3.04 -15.48 -22.87
N ASN A 98 3.31 -16.58 -22.14
CA ASN A 98 2.89 -16.71 -20.74
C ASN A 98 3.51 -15.63 -19.85
N ALA A 99 4.78 -15.27 -20.08
CA ALA A 99 5.44 -14.19 -19.33
C ALA A 99 4.81 -12.82 -19.61
N ARG A 100 4.53 -12.51 -20.89
CA ARG A 100 3.86 -11.25 -21.29
C ARG A 100 2.43 -11.16 -20.77
N GLU A 101 1.69 -12.27 -20.80
CA GLU A 101 0.34 -12.33 -20.22
C GLU A 101 0.37 -12.04 -18.72
N ARG A 102 1.29 -12.66 -17.97
CA ARG A 102 1.48 -12.38 -16.54
C ARG A 102 1.83 -10.92 -16.25
N GLN A 103 2.71 -10.31 -17.06
CA GLN A 103 3.02 -8.89 -16.92
C GLN A 103 1.81 -8.00 -17.18
N ASN A 104 1.01 -8.32 -18.20
CA ASN A 104 -0.20 -7.57 -18.50
C ASN A 104 -1.25 -7.70 -17.39
N GLU A 105 -1.45 -8.91 -16.86
CA GLU A 105 -2.30 -9.13 -15.69
C GLU A 105 -1.82 -8.34 -14.47
N LEU A 106 -0.52 -8.38 -14.18
CA LEU A 106 0.08 -7.65 -13.07
C LEU A 106 -0.16 -6.15 -13.24
N ARG A 107 0.12 -5.60 -14.42
CA ARG A 107 -0.14 -4.19 -14.75
C ARG A 107 -1.60 -3.81 -14.51
N ASN A 108 -2.54 -4.62 -14.99
CA ASN A 108 -3.97 -4.35 -14.81
C ASN A 108 -4.37 -4.38 -13.32
N LYS A 109 -3.81 -5.31 -12.54
CA LYS A 109 -4.06 -5.37 -11.09
C LYS A 109 -3.45 -4.16 -10.37
N LEU A 110 -2.24 -3.73 -10.71
CA LEU A 110 -1.61 -2.53 -10.14
C LEU A 110 -2.39 -1.26 -10.48
N LEU A 111 -2.88 -1.13 -11.71
CA LEU A 111 -3.75 -0.03 -12.11
C LEU A 111 -5.04 -0.02 -11.29
N ALA A 112 -5.70 -1.18 -11.14
CA ALA A 112 -6.90 -1.31 -10.33
C ALA A 112 -6.66 -0.96 -8.85
N ILE A 113 -5.52 -1.35 -8.28
CA ILE A 113 -5.13 -0.97 -6.91
C ILE A 113 -4.89 0.55 -6.82
N GLY A 114 -4.18 1.14 -7.78
CA GLY A 114 -3.96 2.57 -7.84
C GLY A 114 -5.26 3.38 -7.96
N ASP A 115 -6.20 2.93 -8.80
CA ASP A 115 -7.54 3.51 -8.89
C ASP A 115 -8.32 3.34 -7.58
N GLY A 116 -8.23 2.16 -6.97
CA GLY A 116 -8.77 1.87 -5.65
C GLY A 116 -8.28 2.87 -4.61
N LEU A 117 -6.97 3.08 -4.50
CA LEU A 117 -6.35 4.04 -3.57
C LEU A 117 -6.79 5.48 -3.82
N ARG A 118 -6.89 5.90 -5.09
CA ARG A 118 -7.42 7.21 -5.45
C ARG A 118 -8.88 7.39 -5.06
N SER A 119 -9.67 6.32 -5.11
CA SER A 119 -11.09 6.32 -4.77
C SER A 119 -11.38 6.25 -3.26
N VAL A 120 -10.39 5.94 -2.42
CA VAL A 120 -10.56 5.90 -0.96
C VAL A 120 -10.98 7.28 -0.45
N GLY A 121 -12.27 7.43 -0.18
CA GLY A 121 -12.85 8.60 0.46
C GLY A 121 -12.74 8.53 1.98
N PHE A 122 -12.53 9.67 2.61
CA PHE A 122 -12.42 9.80 4.07
C PHE A 122 -13.78 9.94 4.79
N GLU A 123 -14.90 9.81 4.06
CA GLU A 123 -16.25 9.96 4.62
C GLU A 123 -16.57 8.94 5.71
N ASN A 124 -16.09 7.70 5.52
CA ASN A 124 -16.15 6.66 6.54
C ASN A 124 -14.74 6.09 6.75
N PRO A 125 -14.02 6.53 7.80
CA PRO A 125 -12.63 6.18 7.98
C PRO A 125 -12.43 4.69 8.32
N GLU A 126 -13.41 4.02 8.93
CA GLU A 126 -13.34 2.58 9.23
C GLU A 126 -13.49 1.72 7.96
N SER A 127 -14.35 2.16 7.04
CA SER A 127 -14.48 1.50 5.72
C SER A 127 -13.25 1.77 4.86
N ALA A 128 -12.74 3.00 4.89
CA ALA A 128 -11.50 3.38 4.22
C ALA A 128 -10.31 2.53 4.72
N GLN A 129 -10.20 2.32 6.04
CA GLN A 129 -9.15 1.49 6.64
C GLN A 129 -9.18 0.05 6.10
N LYS A 130 -10.37 -0.57 6.09
CA LYS A 130 -10.54 -1.93 5.55
C LYS A 130 -10.14 -2.04 4.07
N LEU A 131 -10.47 -1.02 3.28
CA LEU A 131 -10.08 -0.97 1.86
C LEU A 131 -8.57 -0.86 1.72
N VAL A 132 -7.92 0.06 2.44
CA VAL A 132 -6.45 0.23 2.41
C VAL A 132 -5.74 -1.04 2.88
N ASP A 133 -6.25 -1.72 3.90
CA ASP A 133 -5.68 -2.98 4.39
C ASP A 133 -5.87 -4.13 3.38
N SER A 134 -7.02 -4.20 2.70
CA SER A 134 -7.25 -5.15 1.61
C SER A 134 -6.30 -4.91 0.44
N LEU A 135 -6.15 -3.66 0.00
CA LEU A 135 -5.25 -3.26 -1.08
C LEU A 135 -3.78 -3.52 -0.72
N GLY A 136 -3.39 -3.24 0.54
CA GLY A 136 -2.05 -3.57 1.05
C GLY A 136 -1.77 -5.07 1.04
N ALA A 137 -2.75 -5.90 1.43
CA ALA A 137 -2.62 -7.36 1.37
C ALA A 137 -2.52 -7.88 -0.08
N GLU A 138 -3.24 -7.28 -1.02
CA GLU A 138 -3.13 -7.60 -2.45
C GLU A 138 -1.76 -7.21 -3.01
N LEU A 139 -1.24 -6.01 -2.71
CA LEU A 139 0.10 -5.59 -3.11
C LEU A 139 1.18 -6.54 -2.59
N GLN A 140 1.05 -7.00 -1.35
CA GLN A 140 2.00 -7.96 -0.77
C GLN A 140 2.01 -9.29 -1.54
N LYS A 141 0.85 -9.78 -1.99
CA LYS A 141 0.75 -11.00 -2.82
C LYS A 141 1.31 -10.79 -4.22
N LEU A 142 1.14 -9.60 -4.79
CA LEU A 142 1.63 -9.28 -6.12
C LEU A 142 3.14 -9.10 -6.18
N ARG A 143 3.81 -8.91 -5.04
CA ARG A 143 5.26 -8.71 -4.95
C ARG A 143 6.06 -9.87 -5.54
N GLU A 144 5.73 -11.11 -5.17
CA GLU A 144 6.40 -12.30 -5.70
C GLU A 144 6.25 -12.42 -7.22
N ASN A 145 5.06 -12.06 -7.74
CA ASN A 145 4.79 -12.05 -9.17
C ASN A 145 5.57 -10.94 -9.89
N ALA A 146 5.68 -9.76 -9.29
CA ALA A 146 6.48 -8.66 -9.82
C ALA A 146 7.96 -8.99 -9.85
N ASP A 147 8.50 -9.60 -8.79
CA ASP A 147 9.90 -10.04 -8.74
C ASP A 147 10.18 -11.09 -9.82
N THR A 148 9.25 -12.04 -10.02
CA THR A 148 9.36 -13.04 -11.09
C THR A 148 9.31 -12.41 -12.48
N CYS A 149 8.41 -11.44 -12.69
CA CYS A 149 8.29 -10.72 -13.96
C CYS A 149 9.51 -9.84 -14.25
N HIS A 150 10.06 -9.20 -13.22
CA HIS A 150 11.30 -8.42 -13.29
C HIS A 150 12.48 -9.30 -13.63
N GLN A 151 12.66 -10.43 -12.92
CA GLN A 151 13.71 -11.40 -13.21
C GLN A 151 13.63 -11.93 -14.64
N PHE A 152 12.42 -12.19 -15.13
CA PHE A 152 12.22 -12.59 -16.52
C PHE A 152 12.63 -11.46 -17.49
N ALA A 153 12.17 -10.23 -17.26
CA ALA A 153 12.49 -9.08 -18.11
C ALA A 153 14.00 -8.83 -18.22
N ILE A 154 14.74 -8.88 -17.11
CA ILE A 154 16.19 -8.66 -17.10
C ILE A 154 17.00 -9.87 -17.56
N SER A 155 16.38 -11.06 -17.63
CA SER A 155 17.07 -12.28 -18.05
C SER A 155 17.40 -12.22 -19.54
N PHE A 156 18.58 -12.71 -19.93
CA PHE A 156 18.94 -12.78 -21.33
C PHE A 156 18.26 -13.97 -22.00
N SER A 157 17.50 -13.71 -23.07
CA SER A 157 16.98 -14.73 -23.97
C SER A 157 17.79 -14.71 -25.27
N PRO A 158 18.36 -15.84 -25.72
CA PRO A 158 19.13 -15.91 -26.97
C PRO A 158 18.24 -15.84 -28.23
N ILE A 159 16.92 -15.86 -28.07
CA ILE A 159 15.96 -15.99 -29.16
C ILE A 159 15.04 -14.76 -29.22
N VAL A 160 14.55 -14.28 -28.07
CA VAL A 160 13.54 -13.22 -27.99
C VAL A 160 14.14 -11.97 -27.36
N SER A 161 13.87 -10.80 -27.93
CA SER A 161 14.17 -9.53 -27.25
C SER A 161 13.16 -9.29 -26.12
N HIS A 162 13.65 -8.79 -24.99
CA HIS A 162 12.86 -8.40 -23.82
C HIS A 162 12.62 -6.89 -23.73
N ASP A 163 12.97 -6.11 -24.76
CA ASP A 163 12.88 -4.64 -24.72
C ASP A 163 11.45 -4.11 -24.49
N ASP A 164 10.43 -4.91 -24.80
CA ASP A 164 9.02 -4.57 -24.59
C ASP A 164 8.50 -4.90 -23.18
N LEU A 165 9.28 -5.63 -22.39
CA LEU A 165 8.92 -6.04 -21.03
C LEU A 165 9.19 -4.91 -20.03
N ASP A 166 8.33 -4.84 -19.01
CA ASP A 166 8.45 -3.80 -17.99
C ASP A 166 9.26 -4.31 -16.81
N GLU A 167 10.47 -3.75 -16.67
CA GLU A 167 11.37 -4.05 -15.57
C GLU A 167 11.01 -3.30 -14.28
N THR A 168 10.09 -2.34 -14.32
CA THR A 168 9.82 -1.42 -13.20
C THR A 168 8.69 -1.87 -12.25
N PHE A 169 8.18 -3.09 -12.42
CA PHE A 169 7.09 -3.61 -11.59
C PHE A 169 7.39 -3.62 -10.07
N PRO A 170 8.60 -4.01 -9.61
CA PRO A 170 8.94 -3.95 -8.19
C PRO A 170 8.86 -2.52 -7.64
N GLU A 171 9.38 -1.54 -8.37
CA GLU A 171 9.36 -0.12 -7.99
C GLU A 171 7.94 0.44 -7.97
N GLN A 172 7.09 0.05 -8.93
CA GLN A 172 5.68 0.41 -8.94
C GLN A 172 4.93 -0.14 -7.71
N ILE A 173 5.21 -1.38 -7.31
CA ILE A 173 4.65 -1.96 -6.08
C ILE A 173 5.13 -1.18 -4.86
N GLU A 174 6.42 -0.86 -4.77
CA GLU A 174 6.96 -0.09 -3.64
C GLU A 174 6.32 1.30 -3.54
N CYS A 175 6.13 1.99 -4.67
CA CYS A 175 5.45 3.28 -4.71
C CYS A 175 4.00 3.17 -4.20
N LEU A 176 3.25 2.17 -4.67
CA LEU A 176 1.86 1.95 -4.23
C LEU A 176 1.79 1.51 -2.76
N GLN A 177 2.75 0.73 -2.28
CA GLN A 177 2.83 0.35 -0.86
C GLN A 177 3.07 1.56 0.04
N LYS A 178 3.95 2.48 -0.40
CA LYS A 178 4.18 3.73 0.31
C LYS A 178 2.92 4.61 0.33
N GLU A 179 2.21 4.71 -0.80
CA GLU A 179 0.95 5.45 -0.88
C GLU A 179 -0.14 4.83 0.03
N CYS A 180 -0.23 3.50 0.09
CA CYS A 180 -1.10 2.80 1.04
C CYS A 180 -0.78 3.17 2.49
N GLU A 181 0.51 3.16 2.86
CA GLU A 181 0.94 3.47 4.22
C GLU A 181 0.69 4.93 4.60
N GLU A 182 0.93 5.86 3.66
CA GLU A 182 0.59 7.27 3.86
C GLU A 182 -0.91 7.47 4.06
N LYS A 183 -1.75 6.84 3.21
CA LYS A 183 -3.21 6.88 3.36
C LYS A 183 -3.67 6.23 4.66
N ARG A 184 -3.10 5.09 5.04
CA ARG A 184 -3.39 4.42 6.33
C ARG A 184 -3.15 5.37 7.49
N LYS A 185 -2.00 6.04 7.55
CA LYS A 185 -1.70 7.01 8.62
C LYS A 185 -2.73 8.13 8.68
N VAL A 186 -3.13 8.68 7.54
CA VAL A 186 -4.17 9.73 7.50
C VAL A 186 -5.52 9.20 7.99
N ILE A 187 -5.89 7.98 7.62
CA ILE A 187 -7.13 7.34 8.07
C ILE A 187 -7.08 7.10 9.59
N GLU A 188 -6.00 6.52 10.12
CA GLU A 188 -5.81 6.29 11.55
C GLU A 188 -5.89 7.59 12.34
N GLN A 189 -5.25 8.65 11.86
CA GLN A 189 -5.37 9.99 12.43
C GLN A 189 -6.82 10.49 12.42
N SER A 190 -7.57 10.27 11.34
CA SER A 190 -8.97 10.66 11.24
C SER A 190 -9.88 9.85 12.17
N ILE A 191 -9.63 8.54 12.35
CA ILE A 191 -10.37 7.69 13.30
C ILE A 191 -10.16 8.22 14.72
N GLU A 192 -8.90 8.47 15.08
CA GLU A 192 -8.53 8.96 16.40
C GLU A 192 -9.12 10.36 16.64
N LEU A 193 -9.07 11.24 15.64
CA LEU A 193 -9.70 12.56 15.72
C LEU A 193 -11.21 12.47 15.93
N ASN A 194 -11.91 11.61 15.18
CA ASN A 194 -13.35 11.41 15.34
C ASN A 194 -13.72 10.82 16.70
N ARG A 195 -12.80 10.07 17.33
CA ARG A 195 -12.96 9.55 18.69
C ARG A 195 -12.80 10.64 19.75
N ILE A 196 -11.77 11.47 19.64
CA ILE A 196 -11.41 12.47 20.67
C ILE A 196 -12.28 13.73 20.58
N THR A 197 -12.61 14.19 19.37
CA THR A 197 -13.36 15.44 19.13
C THR A 197 -14.66 15.56 19.94
N PRO A 198 -15.58 14.57 19.97
CA PRO A 198 -16.82 14.69 20.73
C PRO A 198 -16.57 14.83 22.24
N GLU A 199 -15.54 14.16 22.76
CA GLU A 199 -15.22 14.22 24.18
C GLU A 199 -14.63 15.58 24.57
N VAL A 200 -13.74 16.14 23.74
CA VAL A 200 -13.25 17.51 23.90
C VAL A 200 -14.42 18.48 23.89
N LEU A 201 -15.33 18.39 22.91
CA LEU A 201 -16.50 19.26 22.84
C LEU A 201 -17.41 19.16 24.08
N GLN A 202 -17.57 17.96 24.64
CA GLN A 202 -18.35 17.77 25.86
C GLN A 202 -17.69 18.46 27.08
N ILE A 203 -16.36 18.38 27.19
CA ILE A 203 -15.60 19.11 28.21
C ILE A 203 -15.76 20.62 27.98
N SER A 204 -15.63 21.09 26.74
CA SER A 204 -15.80 22.49 26.39
C SER A 204 -17.17 23.03 26.79
N GLU A 205 -18.24 22.30 26.46
CA GLU A 205 -19.61 22.67 26.79
C GLU A 205 -19.81 22.71 28.30
N SER A 206 -19.29 21.71 29.01
CA SER A 206 -19.33 21.66 30.49
C SER A 206 -18.60 22.84 31.12
N LEU A 207 -17.45 23.26 30.56
CA LEU A 207 -16.69 24.43 31.03
C LEU A 207 -17.35 25.77 30.68
N GLN A 208 -18.16 25.80 29.64
CA GLN A 208 -18.93 26.99 29.27
C GLN A 208 -20.18 27.16 30.15
N GLN A 209 -20.80 26.05 30.56
CA GLN A 209 -21.91 26.04 31.53
C GLN A 209 -21.43 26.35 32.96
N GLN A 210 -20.14 26.14 33.23
CA GLN A 210 -19.56 26.41 34.54
C GLN A 210 -19.47 27.91 34.80
N SER A 211 -20.10 28.36 35.89
CA SER A 211 -20.06 29.75 36.32
C SER A 211 -18.62 30.15 36.67
N ASP A 212 -18.21 31.34 36.21
CA ASP A 212 -16.93 31.95 36.62
C ASP A 212 -17.01 32.49 38.06
N GLU A 213 -18.21 32.62 38.65
CA GLU A 213 -18.38 32.98 40.05
C GLU A 213 -18.16 31.78 40.97
N ILE A 214 -17.21 31.94 41.91
CA ILE A 214 -16.92 30.92 42.91
C ILE A 214 -18.10 30.81 43.89
N PRO A 215 -18.65 29.60 44.13
CA PRO A 215 -19.68 29.38 45.14
C PRO A 215 -19.22 29.86 46.53
N LYS A 216 -20.13 30.45 47.31
CA LYS A 216 -19.80 30.92 48.67
C LYS A 216 -19.80 29.79 49.71
N ASN A 217 -20.49 28.69 49.44
CA ASN A 217 -20.55 27.53 50.33
C ASN A 217 -19.30 26.65 50.17
N LEU A 218 -18.67 26.25 51.28
CA LEU A 218 -17.48 25.38 51.28
C LEU A 218 -17.75 24.01 50.65
N TYR A 219 -18.94 23.43 50.86
CA TYR A 219 -19.28 22.13 50.28
C TYR A 219 -19.38 22.20 48.75
N GLU A 220 -20.01 23.26 48.22
CA GLU A 220 -20.08 23.53 46.78
C GLU A 220 -18.71 23.83 46.20
N GLN A 221 -17.86 24.60 46.90
CA GLN A 221 -16.48 24.83 46.49
C GLN A 221 -15.67 23.54 46.40
N GLN A 222 -15.83 22.62 47.36
CA GLN A 222 -15.16 21.32 47.34
C GLN A 222 -15.64 20.47 46.17
N SER A 223 -16.95 20.45 45.89
CA SER A 223 -17.50 19.75 44.73
C SER A 223 -16.98 20.31 43.42
N VAL A 224 -16.95 21.64 43.28
CA VAL A 224 -16.45 22.33 42.09
C VAL A 224 -14.96 22.06 41.88
N LEU A 225 -14.17 22.05 42.94
CA LEU A 225 -12.73 21.78 42.87
C LEU A 225 -12.45 20.35 42.37
N VAL A 226 -13.15 19.36 42.90
CA VAL A 226 -13.00 17.95 42.47
C VAL A 226 -13.40 17.79 41.00
N ASP A 227 -14.51 18.40 40.59
CA ASP A 227 -14.99 18.34 39.20
C ASP A 227 -14.01 19.02 38.22
N LEU A 228 -13.48 20.20 38.58
CA LEU A 228 -12.47 20.91 37.79
C LEU A 228 -11.16 20.12 37.66
N GLU A 229 -10.69 19.49 38.75
CA GLU A 229 -9.46 18.69 38.71
C GLU A 229 -9.64 17.43 37.85
N ASN A 230 -10.79 16.77 37.94
CA ASN A 230 -11.13 15.63 37.08
C ASN A 230 -11.18 16.02 35.60
N LYS A 231 -11.83 17.15 35.26
CA LYS A 231 -11.87 17.69 33.90
C LYS A 231 -10.49 18.06 33.37
N LYS A 232 -9.65 18.68 34.22
CA LYS A 232 -8.26 19.01 33.89
C LYS A 232 -7.47 17.76 33.56
N GLN A 233 -7.49 16.75 34.43
CA GLN A 233 -6.77 15.51 34.19
C GLN A 233 -7.24 14.84 32.89
N ARG A 234 -8.56 14.79 32.67
CA ARG A 234 -9.11 14.20 31.46
C ARG A 234 -8.69 14.94 30.19
N LEU A 235 -8.70 16.27 30.21
CA LEU A 235 -8.27 17.08 29.08
C LEU A 235 -6.76 16.99 28.83
N GLU A 236 -5.94 16.87 29.89
CA GLU A 236 -4.50 16.60 29.78
C GLU A 236 -4.25 15.22 29.14
N ASP A 237 -4.99 14.19 29.56
CA ASP A 237 -4.91 12.85 28.95
C ASP A 237 -5.30 12.88 27.47
N LEU A 238 -6.39 13.57 27.12
CA LEU A 238 -6.84 13.70 25.72
C LEU A 238 -5.81 14.45 24.86
N LEU A 239 -5.21 15.52 25.38
CA LEU A 239 -4.15 16.26 24.70
C LEU A 239 -2.94 15.38 24.37
N GLN A 240 -2.57 14.44 25.24
CA GLN A 240 -1.50 13.48 24.96
C GLN A 240 -1.86 12.46 23.87
N THR A 241 -3.15 12.25 23.61
CA THR A 241 -3.64 11.30 22.59
C THR A 241 -3.91 11.93 21.22
N ILE A 242 -3.98 13.27 21.12
CA ILE A 242 -4.24 13.95 19.85
C ILE A 242 -3.02 13.82 18.92
N PRO A 243 -3.14 13.15 17.75
CA PRO A 243 -2.03 12.96 16.82
C PRO A 243 -1.44 14.29 16.34
N GLU A 244 -0.12 14.37 16.13
CA GLU A 244 0.52 15.52 15.49
C GLU A 244 0.08 15.68 14.03
N GLY A 245 -0.26 16.91 13.62
CA GLY A 245 -0.68 17.21 12.25
C GLY A 245 -1.52 18.48 12.14
N ASP A 246 -1.57 19.04 10.94
CA ASP A 246 -2.33 20.27 10.64
C ASP A 246 -3.84 20.09 10.87
N ALA A 247 -4.37 18.91 10.54
CA ALA A 247 -5.78 18.59 10.69
C ALA A 247 -6.25 18.55 12.16
N THR A 248 -5.34 18.32 13.10
CA THR A 248 -5.63 18.21 14.54
C THR A 248 -5.20 19.44 15.33
N GLU A 249 -4.51 20.38 14.68
CA GLU A 249 -3.91 21.54 15.33
C GLU A 249 -4.94 22.48 15.96
N GLU A 250 -6.09 22.67 15.30
CA GLU A 250 -7.18 23.47 15.86
C GLU A 250 -7.79 22.84 17.12
N LEU A 251 -7.94 21.50 17.13
CA LEU A 251 -8.40 20.78 18.32
C LEU A 251 -7.37 20.90 19.45
N ARG A 252 -6.08 20.79 19.15
CA ARG A 252 -4.99 20.93 20.12
C ARG A 252 -4.95 22.33 20.73
N LYS A 253 -5.03 23.38 19.92
CA LYS A 253 -5.09 24.78 20.40
C LYS A 253 -6.31 25.01 21.28
N ARG A 254 -7.48 24.52 20.87
CA ARG A 254 -8.71 24.63 21.65
C ARG A 254 -8.57 23.94 23.00
N SER A 255 -8.14 22.69 23.02
CA SER A 255 -7.89 21.96 24.27
C SER A 255 -6.85 22.65 25.15
N ALA A 256 -5.79 23.23 24.58
CA ALA A 256 -4.79 23.98 25.34
C ALA A 256 -5.36 25.26 25.97
N TRP A 257 -6.20 25.99 25.24
CA TRP A 257 -6.90 27.15 25.76
C TRP A 257 -7.88 26.78 26.89
N GLU A 258 -8.67 25.72 26.70
CA GLU A 258 -9.60 25.20 27.70
C GLU A 258 -8.86 24.74 28.97
N LEU A 259 -7.68 24.13 28.80
CA LEU A 259 -6.81 23.75 29.90
C LEU A 259 -6.29 24.96 30.69
N SER A 260 -5.97 26.07 30.01
CA SER A 260 -5.61 27.32 30.67
C SER A 260 -6.78 27.87 31.49
N LYS A 261 -7.99 27.90 30.90
CA LYS A 261 -9.20 28.35 31.61
C LYS A 261 -9.48 27.50 32.85
N LEU A 262 -9.35 26.17 32.74
CA LEU A 262 -9.46 25.23 33.86
C LEU A 262 -8.47 25.54 34.98
N LYS A 263 -7.20 25.80 34.64
CA LYS A 263 -6.15 26.14 35.60
C LYS A 263 -6.44 27.47 36.31
N ASP A 264 -6.96 28.46 35.58
CA ASP A 264 -7.34 29.75 36.16
C ASP A 264 -8.53 29.61 37.13
N LEU A 265 -9.55 28.82 36.79
CA LEU A 265 -10.69 28.52 37.67
C LEU A 265 -10.25 27.78 38.94
N LEU A 266 -9.39 26.76 38.81
CA LEU A 266 -8.83 26.02 39.95
C LEU A 266 -8.07 26.95 40.91
N ARG A 267 -7.23 27.84 40.37
CA ARG A 267 -6.52 28.84 41.18
C ARG A 267 -7.50 29.76 41.90
N SER A 268 -8.51 30.28 41.20
CA SER A 268 -9.53 31.16 41.76
C SER A 268 -10.26 30.52 42.94
N VAL A 269 -10.71 29.27 42.79
CA VAL A 269 -11.36 28.49 43.88
C VAL A 269 -10.38 28.28 45.03
N GLY A 270 -9.12 27.94 44.75
CA GLY A 270 -8.06 27.77 45.74
C GLY A 270 -7.81 29.04 46.57
N ASP A 271 -7.70 30.20 45.90
CA ASP A 271 -7.51 31.50 46.54
C ASP A 271 -8.70 31.86 47.45
N SER A 272 -9.93 31.59 47.01
CA SER A 272 -11.13 31.83 47.82
C SER A 272 -11.20 30.94 49.06
N ILE A 273 -10.81 29.68 48.96
CA ILE A 273 -10.73 28.77 50.12
C ILE A 273 -9.62 29.23 51.07
N ALA A 274 -8.46 29.63 50.54
CA ALA A 274 -7.35 30.14 51.33
C ALA A 274 -7.73 31.41 52.12
N ASP A 275 -8.47 32.35 51.50
CA ASP A 275 -8.97 33.55 52.16
C ASP A 275 -9.94 33.24 53.31
N LYS A 276 -10.85 32.26 53.12
CA LYS A 276 -11.75 31.76 54.18
C LYS A 276 -10.97 31.13 55.34
N ILE A 277 -9.93 30.36 55.04
CA ILE A 277 -9.07 29.76 56.08
C ILE A 277 -8.32 30.86 56.85
N ALA A 278 -7.80 31.88 56.16
CA ALA A 278 -7.12 33.01 56.79
C ALA A 278 -8.04 33.81 57.70
N THR A 279 -9.28 34.09 57.27
CA THR A 279 -10.29 34.78 58.09
C THR A 279 -10.73 33.94 59.30
N LEU A 280 -10.89 32.62 59.16
CA LEU A 280 -11.14 31.73 60.31
C LEU A 280 -9.95 31.72 61.29
N GLY A 281 -8.72 31.74 60.78
CA GLY A 281 -7.51 31.87 61.60
C GLY A 281 -7.49 33.16 62.40
N ALA A 282 -7.78 34.30 61.75
CA ALA A 282 -7.87 35.60 62.40
C ALA A 282 -9.00 35.66 63.44
N PHE A 283 -10.16 35.09 63.12
CA PHE A 283 -11.27 34.98 64.07
C PHE A 283 -10.91 34.15 65.30
N ASN A 284 -10.28 32.99 65.13
CA ASN A 284 -9.86 32.15 66.23
C ASN A 284 -8.79 32.82 67.10
N ALA A 285 -7.86 33.57 66.49
CA ALA A 285 -6.87 34.36 67.24
C ALA A 285 -7.55 35.45 68.07
N ALA A 286 -8.50 36.19 67.48
CA ALA A 286 -9.28 37.20 68.20
C ALA A 286 -10.13 36.58 69.32
N ARG A 287 -10.75 35.42 69.07
CA ARG A 287 -11.52 34.69 70.09
C ARG A 287 -10.65 34.28 71.27
N LYS A 288 -9.45 33.75 70.99
CA LYS A 288 -8.48 33.37 72.02
C LYS A 288 -8.03 34.59 72.84
N ASP A 289 -7.69 35.70 72.18
CA ASP A 289 -7.32 36.94 72.87
C ASP A 289 -8.46 37.42 73.79
N THR A 290 -9.71 37.34 73.33
CA THR A 290 -10.88 37.68 74.14
C THR A 290 -11.08 36.72 75.32
N GLU A 291 -10.89 35.41 75.11
CA GLU A 291 -10.94 34.39 76.17
C GLU A 291 -9.84 34.63 77.24
N ASP A 292 -8.61 34.94 76.80
CA ASP A 292 -7.48 35.26 77.68
C ASP A 292 -7.78 36.53 78.52
N GLN A 293 -8.38 37.56 77.91
CA GLN A 293 -8.84 38.76 78.61
C GLN A 293 -9.97 38.47 79.63
N LEU A 294 -10.93 37.61 79.28
CA LEU A 294 -11.99 37.22 80.22
C LEU A 294 -11.45 36.43 81.41
N LEU A 295 -10.48 35.53 81.20
CA LEU A 295 -9.81 34.82 82.28
C LEU A 295 -9.08 35.77 83.24
N LEU A 296 -8.47 36.84 82.72
CA LEU A 296 -7.85 37.89 83.55
C LEU A 296 -8.86 38.61 84.44
N ILE A 297 -10.10 38.82 83.96
CA ILE A 297 -11.16 39.54 84.70
C ILE A 297 -11.92 38.59 85.66
N THR A 298 -12.07 37.33 85.29
CA THR A 298 -12.86 36.33 86.05
C THR A 298 -12.01 35.44 86.95
N SER A 299 -10.68 35.58 86.91
CA SER A 299 -9.80 34.96 87.90
C SER A 299 -10.19 35.48 89.28
N PRO A 300 -10.50 34.60 90.25
CA PRO A 300 -10.89 35.03 91.57
C PRO A 300 -9.77 35.90 92.14
N GLU A 301 -10.13 37.07 92.69
CA GLU A 301 -9.25 37.81 93.57
C GLU A 301 -8.77 36.81 94.63
N ASN A 302 -7.54 36.34 94.46
CA ASN A 302 -6.85 35.65 95.52
C ASN A 302 -6.61 36.70 96.59
N ASP A 303 -7.54 36.75 97.54
CA ASP A 303 -7.46 37.37 98.85
C ASP A 303 -6.03 37.41 99.35
N ARG A 304 -5.34 38.53 99.11
CA ARG A 304 -4.09 38.88 99.78
C ARG A 304 -3.98 40.37 99.99
N LYS A 305 -4.67 40.86 101.01
CA LYS A 305 -4.08 41.64 102.12
C LYS A 305 -4.84 41.26 103.41
N ASN A 306 -4.34 40.28 104.16
CA ASN A 306 -3.56 40.45 105.40
C ASN A 306 -4.04 41.59 106.30
N THR A 307 -4.45 41.23 107.53
CA THR A 307 -4.42 41.99 108.80
C THR A 307 -5.00 43.40 108.83
#